data_AF-A0A7X7K8M4-F1
#
_entry.id   AF-A0A7X7K8M4-F1
#
_cell.length_a   1.000
_cell.length_b   1.000
_cell.length_c   1.000
_cell.angle_alpha   90.00
_cell.angle_beta   90.00
_cell.angle_gamma   90.00
#
_symmetry.space_group_name_H-M   'P 1'
#
loop_
_entity.id
_entity.type
_entity.pdbx_description
1 polymer ?
#
loop_
_entity_poly.entity_id
_entity_poly.type
_entity_poly.pdbx_seq_one_letter_code
_entity_poly.pdbx_strand_id
1 'polypeptide(L)'
;MVDDARATVAPSDLGLLDSLVAPLARGDLDAAEALVGPALCVALLDATCAVPDALVGPSADELEAHPGLLVLVAALRERAGDTADSARTHFVRAAALLEDSVPADPLDELRLTGRLLVATVGFGDRAAGRRGLARVVELIPQVTAVSDGELAAELAVELTLPLWAAGQVDEHGTALRLARLVREHAGAVRPAGLSAVVAGAARAYEGFCGV
;
A
#
# COMPACT_ATOMS: atom_id res chain seq x y z
N MET A 1 27.15 -26.48 -15.18
CA MET A 1 25.76 -26.11 -15.46
C MET A 1 25.08 -25.91 -14.13
N VAL A 2 25.02 -24.67 -13.68
CA VAL A 2 24.26 -24.29 -12.49
C VAL A 2 23.02 -23.64 -13.06
N ASP A 3 21.95 -24.42 -13.19
CA ASP A 3 20.66 -23.87 -13.62
C ASP A 3 19.94 -23.44 -12.34
N ASP A 4 19.86 -22.12 -12.23
CA ASP A 4 19.43 -21.34 -11.10
C ASP A 4 17.90 -21.43 -11.02
N ALA A 5 17.40 -22.54 -10.47
CA ALA A 5 16.01 -22.67 -10.05
C ALA A 5 15.77 -21.78 -8.81
N ARG A 6 15.88 -20.45 -8.99
CA ARG A 6 15.15 -19.51 -8.14
C ARG A 6 13.68 -19.76 -8.44
N ALA A 7 13.07 -20.63 -7.65
CA ALA A 7 11.63 -20.72 -7.55
C ALA A 7 11.13 -19.28 -7.32
N THR A 8 10.59 -18.68 -8.38
CA THR A 8 9.81 -17.46 -8.29
C THR A 8 8.56 -17.85 -7.52
N VAL A 9 8.61 -17.71 -6.20
CA VAL A 9 7.46 -17.79 -5.30
C VAL A 9 6.39 -16.90 -5.92
N ALA A 10 5.22 -17.46 -6.22
CA ALA A 10 4.14 -16.66 -6.76
C ALA A 10 3.76 -15.61 -5.70
N PRO A 11 3.43 -14.37 -6.09
CA PRO A 11 2.94 -13.35 -5.16
C PRO A 11 1.80 -13.82 -4.23
N SER A 12 0.95 -14.74 -4.70
CA SER A 12 -0.10 -15.42 -3.93
C SER A 12 0.43 -16.31 -2.79
N ASP A 13 1.67 -16.78 -2.88
CA ASP A 13 2.32 -17.67 -1.89
C ASP A 13 3.04 -16.87 -0.78
N LEU A 14 2.96 -15.54 -0.80
CA LEU A 14 3.60 -14.69 0.19
C LEU A 14 2.99 -14.84 1.59
N GLY A 15 1.76 -15.36 1.69
CA GLY A 15 1.03 -15.50 2.95
C GLY A 15 0.90 -14.17 3.72
N LEU A 16 1.11 -13.02 3.08
CA LEU A 16 1.09 -11.71 3.75
C LEU A 16 -0.32 -11.34 4.17
N LEU A 17 -1.33 -11.62 3.33
CA LEU A 17 -2.73 -11.50 3.71
C LEU A 17 -3.10 -12.55 4.77
N ASP A 18 -2.63 -13.78 4.63
CA ASP A 18 -2.88 -14.83 5.64
C ASP A 18 -2.23 -14.52 7.00
N SER A 19 -1.12 -13.78 7.01
CA SER A 19 -0.43 -13.34 8.23
C SER A 19 -1.28 -12.41 9.09
N LEU A 20 -2.28 -11.73 8.49
CA LEU A 20 -3.24 -10.90 9.21
C LEU A 20 -4.37 -11.70 9.86
N VAL A 21 -4.65 -12.92 9.38
CA VAL A 21 -5.78 -13.72 9.86
C VAL A 21 -5.63 -14.08 11.33
N ALA A 22 -4.44 -14.51 11.76
CA ALA A 22 -4.21 -14.92 13.14
C ALA A 22 -4.27 -13.77 14.16
N PRO A 23 -3.70 -12.57 13.91
CA PRO A 23 -3.94 -11.38 14.73
C PRO A 23 -5.43 -10.99 14.82
N LEU A 24 -6.12 -10.91 13.68
CA LEU A 24 -7.53 -10.52 13.64
C LEU A 24 -8.43 -11.50 14.38
N ALA A 25 -8.21 -12.81 14.21
CA ALA A 25 -8.97 -13.84 14.93
C ALA A 25 -8.77 -13.78 16.46
N ARG A 26 -7.66 -13.21 16.93
CA ARG A 26 -7.36 -13.01 18.36
C ARG A 26 -7.79 -11.63 18.87
N GLY A 27 -8.30 -10.74 18.01
CA GLY A 27 -8.61 -9.35 18.35
C GLY A 27 -7.38 -8.47 18.58
N ASP A 28 -6.20 -8.90 18.12
CA ASP A 28 -4.94 -8.15 18.25
C ASP A 28 -4.79 -7.19 17.07
N LEU A 29 -5.57 -6.10 17.11
CA LEU A 29 -5.68 -5.14 16.02
C LEU A 29 -4.41 -4.30 15.83
N ASP A 30 -3.66 -4.03 16.90
CA ASP A 30 -2.36 -3.35 16.81
C ASP A 30 -1.34 -4.20 16.03
N ALA A 31 -1.27 -5.50 16.31
CA ALA A 31 -0.41 -6.41 15.57
C ALA A 31 -0.84 -6.54 14.10
N ALA A 32 -2.14 -6.46 13.82
CA ALA A 32 -2.65 -6.46 12.45
C ALA A 32 -2.31 -5.15 11.71
N GLU A 33 -2.49 -3.99 12.35
CA GLU A 33 -2.18 -2.67 11.80
C GLU A 33 -0.69 -2.56 11.40
N ALA A 34 0.21 -3.14 12.19
CA ALA A 34 1.64 -3.17 11.90
C ALA A 34 2.00 -3.89 10.57
N LEU A 35 1.12 -4.77 10.07
CA LEU A 35 1.32 -5.51 8.82
C LEU A 35 0.64 -4.87 7.61
N VAL A 36 -0.09 -3.76 7.79
CA VAL A 36 -0.93 -3.15 6.75
C VAL A 36 -0.14 -2.68 5.53
N GLY A 37 1.03 -2.06 5.70
CA GLY A 37 1.82 -1.51 4.58
C GLY A 37 2.15 -2.57 3.51
N PRO A 38 2.85 -3.66 3.87
CA PRO A 38 3.10 -4.79 2.97
C PRO A 38 1.82 -5.44 2.44
N ALA A 39 0.78 -5.58 3.27
CA ALA A 39 -0.48 -6.20 2.88
C ALA A 39 -1.24 -5.36 1.82
N LEU A 40 -1.25 -4.04 1.96
CA LEU A 40 -1.83 -3.12 0.98
C LEU A 40 -1.10 -3.21 -0.37
N CYS A 41 0.23 -3.35 -0.37
CA CYS A 41 0.97 -3.54 -1.61
C CYS A 41 0.49 -4.78 -2.38
N VAL A 42 0.32 -5.91 -1.68
CA VAL A 42 -0.21 -7.13 -2.29
C VAL A 42 -1.68 -6.94 -2.71
N ALA A 43 -2.51 -6.37 -1.84
CA ALA A 43 -3.92 -6.15 -2.10
C ALA A 43 -4.17 -5.23 -3.31
N LEU A 44 -3.34 -4.23 -3.56
CA LEU A 44 -3.54 -3.28 -4.65
C LEU A 44 -2.87 -3.69 -5.96
N LEU A 45 -1.79 -4.47 -5.91
CA LEU A 45 -0.93 -4.70 -7.08
C LEU A 45 -0.92 -6.15 -7.58
N ASP A 46 -1.21 -7.11 -6.71
CA ASP A 46 -1.31 -8.51 -7.12
C ASP A 46 -2.77 -8.91 -7.29
N ALA A 47 -3.28 -8.76 -8.51
CA ALA A 47 -4.63 -9.16 -8.88
C ALA A 47 -4.90 -10.66 -8.69
N THR A 48 -3.87 -11.49 -8.55
CA THR A 48 -4.00 -12.95 -8.40
C THR A 48 -4.07 -13.40 -6.95
N CYS A 49 -3.77 -12.53 -5.97
CA CYS A 49 -3.81 -12.94 -4.57
C CYS A 49 -5.24 -13.30 -4.13
N ALA A 50 -5.36 -14.39 -3.38
CA ALA A 50 -6.61 -14.75 -2.74
C ALA A 50 -6.93 -13.74 -1.62
N VAL A 51 -8.21 -13.41 -1.46
CA VAL A 51 -8.69 -12.57 -0.35
C VAL A 51 -9.25 -13.50 0.73
N PRO A 52 -8.62 -13.60 1.92
CA PRO A 52 -9.16 -14.40 3.01
C PRO A 52 -10.45 -13.78 3.56
N ASP A 53 -11.50 -14.58 3.72
CA ASP A 53 -12.82 -14.12 4.21
C ASP A 53 -12.73 -13.38 5.56
N ALA A 54 -11.79 -13.80 6.42
CA ALA A 54 -11.54 -13.16 7.71
C ALA A 54 -11.10 -11.69 7.60
N LEU A 55 -10.54 -11.27 6.45
CA LEU A 55 -10.10 -9.90 6.23
C LEU A 55 -11.21 -8.98 5.71
N VAL A 56 -12.29 -9.52 5.15
CA VAL A 56 -13.42 -8.72 4.66
C VAL A 56 -14.57 -8.62 5.67
N GLY A 57 -14.55 -9.48 6.71
CA GLY A 57 -15.57 -9.52 7.76
C GLY A 57 -15.67 -8.29 8.68
N PRO A 58 -14.55 -7.71 9.17
CA PRO A 58 -14.61 -6.61 10.15
C PRO A 58 -15.38 -5.39 9.65
N SER A 59 -16.23 -4.82 10.50
CA SER A 59 -16.98 -3.60 10.24
C SER A 59 -16.13 -2.34 10.45
N ALA A 60 -16.60 -1.21 9.91
CA ALA A 60 -15.89 0.06 10.04
C ALA A 60 -15.86 0.57 11.49
N ASP A 61 -16.86 0.21 12.31
CA ASP A 61 -16.90 0.55 13.74
C ASP A 61 -15.88 -0.25 14.53
N GLU A 62 -15.71 -1.54 14.26
CA GLU A 62 -14.72 -2.40 14.93
C GLU A 62 -13.27 -1.95 14.68
N LEU A 63 -13.03 -1.28 13.56
CA LEU A 63 -11.70 -0.84 13.13
C LEU A 63 -11.46 0.66 13.34
N GLU A 64 -12.33 1.38 14.07
CA GLU A 64 -12.29 2.84 14.13
C GLU A 64 -11.01 3.44 14.73
N ALA A 65 -10.24 2.65 15.48
CA ALA A 65 -8.94 3.06 16.03
C ALA A 65 -7.75 2.69 15.13
N HIS A 66 -7.99 1.99 14.00
CA HIS A 66 -6.97 1.39 13.15
C HIS A 66 -7.20 1.79 11.69
N PRO A 67 -6.88 3.05 11.32
CA PRO A 67 -7.19 3.58 10.00
C PRO A 67 -6.52 2.81 8.86
N GLY A 68 -5.32 2.24 9.05
CA GLY A 68 -4.68 1.42 8.03
C GLY A 68 -5.47 0.14 7.73
N LEU A 69 -5.96 -0.55 8.76
CA LEU A 69 -6.84 -1.71 8.60
C LEU A 69 -8.14 -1.32 7.87
N LEU A 70 -8.74 -0.17 8.18
CA LEU A 70 -9.90 0.32 7.42
C LEU A 70 -9.60 0.44 5.92
N VAL A 71 -8.45 1.02 5.55
CA VAL A 71 -8.03 1.12 4.13
C VAL A 71 -7.85 -0.26 3.51
N LEU A 72 -7.19 -1.18 4.22
CA LEU A 72 -6.94 -2.54 3.72
C LEU A 72 -8.24 -3.32 3.51
N VAL A 73 -9.13 -3.33 4.50
CA VAL A 73 -10.43 -4.02 4.41
C VAL A 73 -11.25 -3.45 3.25
N ALA A 74 -11.26 -2.14 3.07
CA ALA A 74 -11.94 -1.50 1.95
C ALA A 74 -11.41 -1.99 0.59
N ALA A 75 -10.08 -1.98 0.41
CA ALA A 75 -9.44 -2.45 -0.82
C ALA A 75 -9.72 -3.95 -1.10
N LEU A 76 -9.72 -4.78 -0.06
CA LEU A 76 -10.02 -6.20 -0.18
C LEU A 76 -11.50 -6.47 -0.49
N ARG A 77 -12.42 -5.68 0.07
CA ARG A 77 -13.86 -5.77 -0.23
C ARG A 77 -14.18 -5.41 -1.67
N GLU A 78 -13.57 -4.33 -2.18
CA GLU A 78 -13.70 -3.96 -3.59
C GLU A 78 -13.23 -5.09 -4.50
N ARG A 79 -12.11 -5.75 -4.15
CA ARG A 79 -11.61 -6.92 -4.87
C ARG A 79 -12.48 -8.16 -4.77
N ALA A 80 -13.10 -8.39 -3.62
CA ALA A 80 -14.02 -9.50 -3.41
C ALA A 80 -15.36 -9.30 -4.16
N GLY A 81 -15.57 -8.15 -4.79
CA GLY A 81 -16.82 -7.83 -5.48
C GLY A 81 -17.97 -7.48 -4.53
N ASP A 82 -17.65 -7.06 -3.31
CA ASP A 82 -18.66 -6.53 -2.38
C ASP A 82 -19.29 -5.24 -2.95
N THR A 83 -20.42 -4.82 -2.37
CA THR A 83 -21.11 -3.61 -2.80
C THR A 83 -20.20 -2.38 -2.69
N ALA A 84 -20.24 -1.50 -3.69
CA ALA A 84 -19.45 -0.27 -3.70
C ALA A 84 -19.65 0.58 -2.44
N ASP A 85 -20.87 0.60 -1.88
CA ASP A 85 -21.20 1.34 -0.66
C ASP A 85 -20.51 0.79 0.61
N SER A 86 -20.32 -0.53 0.68
CA SER A 86 -19.63 -1.21 1.80
C SER A 86 -18.16 -0.80 1.87
N ALA A 87 -17.44 -0.91 0.75
CA ALA A 87 -16.04 -0.48 0.65
C ALA A 87 -15.90 1.04 0.85
N ARG A 88 -16.79 1.83 0.24
CA ARG A 88 -16.80 3.30 0.36
C ARG A 88 -16.89 3.76 1.81
N THR A 89 -17.72 3.12 2.63
CA THR A 89 -17.88 3.48 4.05
C THR A 89 -16.56 3.37 4.82
N HIS A 90 -15.78 2.32 4.55
CA HIS A 90 -14.48 2.10 5.19
C HIS A 90 -13.46 3.13 4.73
N PHE A 91 -13.39 3.41 3.42
CA PHE A 91 -12.49 4.42 2.88
C PHE A 91 -12.79 5.83 3.42
N VAL A 92 -14.06 6.23 3.50
CA VAL A 92 -14.46 7.54 4.03
C VAL A 92 -14.07 7.68 5.50
N ARG A 93 -14.31 6.65 6.32
CA ARG A 93 -13.92 6.68 7.74
C ARG A 93 -12.41 6.71 7.90
N ALA A 94 -11.68 5.90 7.13
CA ALA A 94 -10.22 5.88 7.16
C ALA A 94 -9.64 7.25 6.82
N ALA A 95 -10.14 7.90 5.77
CA ALA A 95 -9.67 9.22 5.37
C ALA A 95 -9.86 10.27 6.48
N ALA A 96 -11.04 10.32 7.11
CA ALA A 96 -11.29 11.24 8.22
C ALA A 96 -10.30 11.05 9.39
N LEU A 97 -10.05 9.79 9.79
CA LEU A 97 -9.10 9.48 10.86
C LEU A 97 -7.65 9.80 10.49
N LEU A 98 -7.27 9.57 9.24
CA LEU A 98 -5.92 9.85 8.74
C LEU A 98 -5.67 11.36 8.60
N GLU A 99 -6.69 12.14 8.23
CA GLU A 99 -6.61 13.61 8.15
C GLU A 99 -6.40 14.26 9.53
N ASP A 100 -6.97 13.67 10.57
CA ASP A 100 -6.81 14.12 11.96
C ASP A 100 -5.51 13.63 12.63
N SER A 101 -4.77 12.73 11.96
CA SER A 101 -3.54 12.13 12.51
C SER A 101 -2.37 13.13 12.48
N VAL A 102 -1.56 13.12 13.53
CA VAL A 102 -0.36 13.96 13.63
C VAL A 102 0.88 13.10 13.38
N PRO A 103 1.65 13.34 12.29
CA PRO A 103 2.84 12.55 11.99
C PRO A 103 3.94 12.80 13.02
N ALA A 104 4.63 11.74 13.43
CA ALA A 104 5.76 11.83 14.35
C ALA A 104 7.06 12.32 13.66
N ASP A 105 7.25 11.95 12.41
CA ASP A 105 8.42 12.28 11.59
C ASP A 105 8.08 12.25 10.08
N PRO A 106 8.99 12.66 9.17
CA PRO A 106 8.70 12.68 7.73
C PRO A 106 8.39 11.31 7.09
N LEU A 107 8.93 10.22 7.64
CA LEU A 107 8.64 8.88 7.13
C LEU A 107 7.24 8.44 7.58
N ASP A 108 6.90 8.70 8.84
CA ASP A 108 5.54 8.49 9.34
C ASP A 108 4.51 9.34 8.56
N GLU A 109 4.84 10.60 8.26
CA GLU A 109 4.01 11.44 7.40
C GLU A 109 3.81 10.85 6.00
N LEU A 110 4.86 10.26 5.41
CA LEU A 110 4.77 9.56 4.13
C LEU A 110 3.81 8.36 4.22
N ARG A 111 3.89 7.56 5.29
CA ARG A 111 3.01 6.40 5.52
C ARG A 111 1.55 6.81 5.64
N LEU A 112 1.27 7.81 6.47
CA LEU A 112 -0.08 8.35 6.66
C LEU A 112 -0.62 8.93 5.35
N THR A 113 0.20 9.71 4.63
CA THR A 113 -0.18 10.27 3.33
C THR A 113 -0.44 9.18 2.29
N GLY A 114 0.37 8.12 2.25
CA GLY A 114 0.18 6.98 1.35
C GLY A 114 -1.14 6.25 1.60
N ARG A 115 -1.50 6.01 2.86
CA ARG A 115 -2.80 5.41 3.23
C ARG A 115 -3.97 6.34 2.92
N LEU A 116 -3.82 7.64 3.19
CA LEU A 116 -4.84 8.64 2.87
C LEU A 116 -5.08 8.73 1.36
N LEU A 117 -4.03 8.61 0.56
CA LEU A 117 -4.13 8.53 -0.90
C LEU A 117 -4.95 7.32 -1.34
N VAL A 118 -4.69 6.14 -0.78
CA VAL A 118 -5.48 4.95 -1.10
C VAL A 118 -6.94 5.16 -0.70
N ALA A 119 -7.20 5.71 0.47
CA ALA A 119 -8.56 5.98 0.94
C ALA A 119 -9.31 6.96 0.03
N THR A 120 -8.73 8.14 -0.22
CA THR A 120 -9.35 9.21 -1.01
C THR A 120 -9.60 8.81 -2.45
N VAL A 121 -8.63 8.16 -3.08
CA VAL A 121 -8.79 7.60 -4.42
C VAL A 121 -9.84 6.48 -4.43
N GLY A 122 -9.82 5.60 -3.42
CA GLY A 122 -10.76 4.48 -3.28
C GLY A 122 -12.22 4.90 -3.20
N PHE A 123 -12.54 6.02 -2.52
CA PHE A 123 -13.91 6.58 -2.55
C PHE A 123 -14.15 7.60 -3.67
N GLY A 124 -13.18 7.81 -4.57
CA GLY A 124 -13.33 8.60 -5.79
C GLY A 124 -13.03 10.10 -5.66
N ASP A 125 -12.48 10.57 -4.54
CA ASP A 125 -11.99 11.95 -4.43
C ASP A 125 -10.61 12.12 -5.07
N ARG A 126 -10.62 12.22 -6.40
CA ARG A 126 -9.42 12.47 -7.20
C ARG A 126 -8.75 13.81 -6.89
N ALA A 127 -9.49 14.80 -6.40
CA ALA A 127 -8.92 16.12 -6.10
C ALA A 127 -8.09 16.07 -4.82
N ALA A 128 -8.58 15.40 -3.78
CA ALA A 128 -7.79 15.07 -2.60
C ALA A 128 -6.58 14.19 -2.96
N GLY A 129 -6.78 13.17 -3.81
CA GLY A 129 -5.70 12.33 -4.33
C GLY A 129 -4.55 13.14 -4.95
N ARG A 130 -4.84 14.11 -5.82
CA ARG A 130 -3.80 14.99 -6.40
C ARG A 130 -3.09 15.86 -5.36
N ARG A 131 -3.80 16.37 -4.35
CA ARG A 131 -3.17 17.15 -3.25
C ARG A 131 -2.23 16.27 -2.43
N GLY A 132 -2.66 15.05 -2.09
CA GLY A 132 -1.82 14.10 -1.37
C GLY A 132 -0.56 13.72 -2.17
N LEU A 133 -0.67 13.53 -3.49
CA LEU A 133 0.49 13.25 -4.34
C LEU A 133 1.49 14.41 -4.38
N ALA A 134 1.01 15.65 -4.44
CA ALA A 134 1.86 16.82 -4.32
C ALA A 134 2.61 16.81 -2.97
N ARG A 135 1.93 16.47 -1.87
CA ARG A 135 2.56 16.35 -0.56
C ARG A 135 3.63 15.25 -0.51
N VAL A 136 3.37 14.07 -1.09
CA VAL A 136 4.37 13.01 -1.22
C VAL A 136 5.62 13.51 -1.93
N VAL A 137 5.46 14.26 -3.03
CA VAL A 137 6.59 14.82 -3.79
C VAL A 137 7.46 15.76 -2.92
N GLU A 138 6.87 16.51 -2.01
CA GLU A 138 7.57 17.37 -1.04
C GLU A 138 8.28 16.57 0.07
N LEU A 139 7.74 15.40 0.44
CA LEU A 139 8.30 14.54 1.49
C LEU A 139 9.50 13.72 0.99
N ILE A 140 9.51 13.32 -0.28
CA ILE A 140 10.57 12.47 -0.87
C ILE A 140 12.00 12.91 -0.48
N PRO A 141 12.42 14.18 -0.68
CA PRO A 141 13.79 14.58 -0.35
C PRO A 141 14.12 14.44 1.14
N GLN A 142 13.13 14.62 2.02
CA GLN A 142 13.29 14.56 3.47
C GLN A 142 13.52 13.12 3.93
N VAL A 143 12.74 12.18 3.40
CA VAL A 143 12.86 10.75 3.74
C VAL A 143 14.07 10.09 3.08
N THR A 144 14.40 10.45 1.84
CA THR A 144 15.56 9.86 1.13
C THR A 144 16.88 10.32 1.72
N ALA A 145 16.95 11.52 2.30
CA ALA A 145 18.18 12.05 2.89
C ALA A 145 18.63 11.31 4.16
N VAL A 146 17.70 10.63 4.84
CA VAL A 146 17.95 9.91 6.10
C VAL A 146 17.88 8.38 5.96
N SER A 147 17.53 7.88 4.78
CA SER A 147 17.34 6.44 4.57
C SER A 147 18.68 5.71 4.46
N ASP A 148 18.94 4.80 5.41
CA ASP A 148 19.98 3.77 5.30
C ASP A 148 19.42 2.47 4.70
N GLY A 149 20.18 1.37 4.72
CA GLY A 149 19.78 0.13 4.04
C GLY A 149 18.47 -0.51 4.54
N GLU A 150 18.13 -0.35 5.82
CA GLU A 150 16.88 -0.88 6.40
C GLU A 150 15.70 0.05 6.09
N LEU A 151 15.90 1.36 6.26
CA LEU A 151 14.92 2.37 5.88
C LEU A 151 14.63 2.40 4.37
N ALA A 152 15.59 2.02 3.52
CA ALA A 152 15.39 1.93 2.08
C ALA A 152 14.34 0.85 1.71
N ALA A 153 14.37 -0.31 2.39
CA ALA A 153 13.38 -1.35 2.15
C ALA A 153 11.97 -0.87 2.50
N GLU A 154 11.83 -0.22 3.65
CA GLU A 154 10.57 0.34 4.12
C GLU A 154 10.07 1.47 3.20
N LEU A 155 10.96 2.38 2.81
CA LEU A 155 10.65 3.44 1.86
C LEU A 155 10.10 2.89 0.53
N ALA A 156 10.68 1.80 0.01
CA ALA A 156 10.20 1.20 -1.24
C ALA A 156 8.76 0.68 -1.11
N VAL A 157 8.41 0.04 0.01
CA VAL A 157 7.05 -0.42 0.30
C VAL A 157 6.11 0.77 0.42
N GLU A 158 6.48 1.78 1.20
CA GLU A 158 5.59 2.92 1.45
C GLU A 158 5.38 3.81 0.22
N LEU A 159 6.39 3.97 -0.65
CA LEU A 159 6.27 4.68 -1.93
C LEU A 159 5.41 3.93 -2.96
N THR A 160 5.09 2.66 -2.72
CA THR A 160 4.25 1.87 -3.62
C THR A 160 2.79 2.33 -3.59
N LEU A 161 2.27 2.80 -2.44
CA LEU A 161 0.90 3.30 -2.34
C LEU A 161 0.69 4.62 -3.11
N PRO A 162 1.56 5.64 -2.98
CA PRO A 162 1.53 6.82 -3.83
C PRO A 162 1.71 6.50 -5.32
N LEU A 163 2.56 5.51 -5.67
CA LEU A 163 2.73 5.08 -7.06
C LEU A 163 1.42 4.55 -7.63
N TRP A 164 0.73 3.66 -6.90
CA TRP A 164 -0.58 3.16 -7.27
C TRP A 164 -1.58 4.31 -7.43
N ALA A 165 -1.65 5.22 -6.46
CA ALA A 165 -2.58 6.35 -6.47
C ALA A 165 -2.33 7.29 -7.66
N ALA A 166 -1.07 7.56 -8.01
CA ALA A 166 -0.71 8.37 -9.18
C ALA A 166 -1.25 7.77 -10.49
N GLY A 167 -1.24 6.43 -10.59
CA GLY A 167 -1.87 5.70 -11.69
C GLY A 167 -3.38 5.89 -11.77
N GLN A 168 -4.08 5.97 -10.63
CA GLN A 168 -5.53 6.12 -10.58
C GLN A 168 -6.03 7.54 -10.92
N VAL A 169 -5.18 8.56 -10.75
CA VAL A 169 -5.53 9.97 -11.00
C VAL A 169 -4.84 10.57 -12.23
N ASP A 170 -4.26 9.73 -13.08
CA ASP A 170 -3.63 10.10 -14.36
C ASP A 170 -2.43 11.06 -14.23
N GLU A 171 -1.71 11.02 -13.10
CA GLU A 171 -0.53 11.85 -12.81
C GLU A 171 0.76 11.19 -13.32
N HIS A 172 0.86 10.97 -14.64
CA HIS A 172 1.94 10.17 -15.28
C HIS A 172 3.35 10.61 -14.91
N GLY A 173 3.61 11.92 -14.84
CA GLY A 173 4.95 12.44 -14.49
C GLY A 173 5.34 12.08 -13.05
N THR A 174 4.40 12.16 -12.13
CA THR A 174 4.57 11.76 -10.73
C THR A 174 4.73 10.25 -10.61
N ALA A 175 3.90 9.48 -11.32
CA ALA A 175 3.97 8.02 -11.36
C ALA A 175 5.36 7.54 -11.84
N LEU A 176 5.90 8.11 -12.92
CA LEU A 176 7.23 7.77 -13.43
C LEU A 176 8.35 8.08 -12.43
N ARG A 177 8.27 9.23 -11.74
CA ARG A 177 9.25 9.60 -10.72
C ARG A 177 9.22 8.62 -9.54
N LEU A 178 8.03 8.29 -9.05
CA LEU A 178 7.85 7.34 -7.95
C LEU A 178 8.32 5.93 -8.34
N ALA A 179 7.99 5.47 -9.55
CA ALA A 179 8.40 4.16 -10.04
C ALA A 179 9.92 3.98 -10.05
N ARG A 180 10.66 5.02 -10.46
CA ARG A 180 12.14 5.00 -10.45
C ARG A 180 12.70 4.89 -9.03
N LEU A 181 12.16 5.65 -8.08
CA LEU A 181 12.57 5.60 -6.67
C LEU A 181 12.25 4.25 -6.04
N VAL A 182 11.04 3.73 -6.26
CA VAL A 182 10.64 2.40 -5.80
C VAL A 182 11.62 1.34 -6.33
N ARG A 183 11.97 1.41 -7.62
CA ARG A 183 12.90 0.46 -8.24
C ARG A 183 14.31 0.54 -7.68
N GLU A 184 14.80 1.74 -7.37
CA GLU A 184 16.11 1.96 -6.74
C GLU A 184 16.22 1.21 -5.41
N HIS A 185 15.14 1.20 -4.63
CA HIS A 185 15.12 0.62 -3.28
C HIS A 185 14.53 -0.80 -3.20
N ALA A 186 13.84 -1.28 -4.23
CA ALA A 186 13.12 -2.55 -4.22
C ALA A 186 13.99 -3.78 -3.89
N GLY A 187 15.30 -3.76 -4.21
CA GLY A 187 16.22 -4.86 -3.91
C GLY A 187 16.45 -5.12 -2.42
N ALA A 188 16.23 -4.08 -1.59
CA ALA A 188 16.33 -4.16 -0.13
C ALA A 188 15.07 -4.79 0.52
N VAL A 189 13.94 -4.82 -0.20
CA VAL A 189 12.65 -5.31 0.32
C VAL A 189 12.73 -6.80 0.65
N ARG A 190 12.16 -7.17 1.79
CA ARG A 190 12.00 -8.55 2.25
C ARG A 190 10.55 -8.78 2.70
N PRO A 191 9.99 -9.99 2.48
CA PRO A 191 10.59 -11.13 1.79
C PRO A 191 10.78 -10.92 0.28
N ALA A 192 11.53 -11.80 -0.40
CA ALA A 192 11.88 -11.65 -1.81
C ALA A 192 10.66 -11.60 -2.75
N GLY A 193 9.55 -12.27 -2.42
CA GLY A 193 8.32 -12.16 -3.21
C GLY A 193 7.67 -10.77 -3.10
N LEU A 194 7.74 -10.09 -1.94
CA LEU A 194 7.26 -8.71 -1.80
C LEU A 194 8.12 -7.75 -2.62
N SER A 195 9.44 -7.96 -2.62
CA SER A 195 10.36 -7.26 -3.52
C SER A 195 9.97 -7.43 -4.99
N ALA A 196 9.56 -8.63 -5.40
CA ALA A 196 9.11 -8.89 -6.77
C ALA A 196 7.80 -8.14 -7.12
N VAL A 197 6.84 -8.08 -6.19
CA VAL A 197 5.59 -7.31 -6.36
C VAL A 197 5.91 -5.81 -6.53
N VAL A 198 6.69 -5.25 -5.61
CA VAL A 198 7.09 -3.83 -5.60
C VAL A 198 7.87 -3.47 -6.88
N ALA A 199 8.87 -4.27 -7.25
CA ALA A 199 9.65 -4.07 -8.46
C ALA A 199 8.85 -4.32 -9.75
N GLY A 200 7.87 -5.22 -9.71
CA GLY A 200 6.95 -5.50 -10.81
C GLY A 200 6.04 -4.32 -11.09
N ALA A 201 5.43 -3.75 -10.04
CA ALA A 201 4.59 -2.57 -10.14
C ALA A 201 5.36 -1.37 -10.69
N ALA A 202 6.56 -1.08 -10.16
CA ALA A 202 7.41 -0.02 -10.69
C ALA A 202 7.67 -0.17 -12.20
N ARG A 203 8.00 -1.38 -12.65
CA ARG A 203 8.24 -1.65 -14.09
C ARG A 203 6.98 -1.51 -14.94
N ALA A 204 5.83 -1.97 -14.44
CA ALA A 204 4.56 -1.83 -15.14
C ALA A 204 4.19 -0.36 -15.35
N TYR A 205 4.39 0.48 -14.33
CA TYR A 205 4.15 1.92 -14.42
C TYR A 205 5.15 2.65 -15.33
N GLU A 206 6.44 2.29 -15.31
CA GLU A 206 7.43 2.82 -16.26
C GLU A 206 7.00 2.54 -17.71
N GLY A 207 6.59 1.29 -18.00
CA GLY A 207 6.11 0.89 -19.33
C GLY A 207 4.81 1.56 -19.75
N PHE A 208 3.86 1.76 -18.81
CA PHE A 208 2.63 2.51 -19.07
C PHE A 208 2.91 3.98 -19.44
N CYS A 209 3.94 4.58 -18.85
CA CYS A 209 4.36 5.95 -19.16
C CYS A 209 5.16 6.08 -20.48
N GLY A 210 5.38 4.98 -21.22
CA GLY A 210 6.04 4.99 -22.52
C GLY A 210 7.56 5.13 -22.49
N VAL A 211 8.21 4.69 -21.41
CA VAL A 211 9.68 4.66 -21.26
C VAL A 211 10.24 3.28 -21.51
#